data_AF-A0A848BRW0-F1
#
_entry.id   AF-A0A848BRW0-F1
#
_cell.length_a   1.000
_cell.length_b   1.000
_cell.length_c   1.000
_cell.angle_alpha   90.00
_cell.angle_beta   90.00
_cell.angle_gamma   90.00
#
_symmetry.space_group_name_H-M   'P 1'
#
loop_
_entity.id
_entity.type
_entity.pdbx_description
1 polymer ?
#
loop_
_entity_poly.entity_id
_entity_poly.type
_entity_poly.pdbx_seq_one_letter_code
_entity_poly.pdbx_strand_id
1 'polypeptide(L)'
;MDFYGIGIGIVILVLVHKLILAPLRHLLGNVVIGLLLLYGVNHFGYLLGLAHVPITLITGILVGIFGLPAVAVLTLFYTFF
;
A
#
# COMPACT_ATOMS: atom_id res chain seq x y z
N MET A 1 27.72 1.32 34.63
CA MET A 1 26.83 1.49 33.47
C MET A 1 26.88 0.19 32.69
N ASP A 2 25.78 -0.58 32.64
CA ASP A 2 25.77 -1.87 31.93
C ASP A 2 25.75 -1.65 30.42
N PHE A 3 26.93 -1.42 29.85
CA PHE A 3 27.15 -1.23 28.42
C PHE A 3 26.61 -2.40 27.58
N TYR A 4 26.57 -3.60 28.16
CA TYR A 4 25.98 -4.79 27.53
C TYR A 4 24.47 -4.68 27.32
N GLY A 5 23.72 -4.14 28.28
CA GLY A 5 22.27 -3.93 28.16
C GLY A 5 21.92 -2.88 27.11
N ILE A 6 22.74 -1.82 27.02
CA ILE A 6 22.60 -0.77 26.00
C ILE A 6 22.88 -1.34 24.60
N GLY A 7 23.94 -2.15 24.45
CA GLY A 7 24.28 -2.80 23.18
C GLY A 7 23.16 -3.71 22.67
N ILE A 8 22.60 -4.55 23.54
CA ILE A 8 21.47 -5.43 23.20
C ILE A 8 20.22 -4.61 22.82
N GLY A 9 19.93 -3.54 23.56
CA GLY A 9 18.81 -2.64 23.26
C GLY A 9 18.91 -2.00 21.88
N ILE A 10 20.11 -1.53 21.48
CA ILE A 10 20.34 -0.94 20.15
C ILE A 10 20.15 -2.00 19.05
N VAL A 11 20.64 -3.22 19.23
CA VAL A 11 20.48 -4.30 18.23
C VAL A 11 19.01 -4.64 18.02
N ILE A 12 18.24 -4.76 19.09
CA ILE A 12 16.79 -5.01 19.01
C ILE A 12 16.08 -3.85 18.31
N LEU A 13 16.43 -2.61 18.64
CA LEU A 13 15.83 -1.42 18.01
C LEU A 13 16.10 -1.38 16.50
N VAL A 14 17.32 -1.69 16.07
CA VAL A 14 17.69 -1.75 14.64
C VAL A 14 16.93 -2.87 13.93
N LEU A 15 16.79 -4.04 14.56
CA LEU A 15 16.01 -5.15 14.00
C LEU A 15 14.54 -4.79 13.82
N VAL A 16 13.91 -4.22 14.84
CA VAL A 16 12.50 -3.77 14.78
C VAL A 16 12.31 -2.71 13.70
N HIS A 17 13.22 -1.74 13.63
CA HIS A 17 13.15 -0.69 12.60
C HIS A 17 13.24 -1.27 11.18
N LYS A 18 14.17 -2.19 10.97
CA LYS A 18 14.39 -2.79 9.64
C LYS A 18 13.29 -3.78 9.25
N LEU A 19 12.72 -4.51 10.22
CA LEU A 19 11.74 -5.56 9.95
C LEU A 19 10.30 -5.03 9.89
N ILE A 20 9.96 -4.00 10.66
CA ILE A 20 8.58 -3.49 10.74
C ILE A 20 8.45 -2.14 10.03
N LEU A 21 9.27 -1.16 10.40
CA LEU A 21 9.12 0.21 9.89
C LEU A 21 9.48 0.33 8.41
N ALA A 22 10.51 -0.37 7.94
CA ALA A 22 10.89 -0.36 6.52
C ALA A 22 9.78 -0.92 5.59
N PRO A 23 9.24 -2.13 5.80
CA PRO A 23 8.14 -2.62 4.95
C PRO A 23 6.85 -1.83 5.15
N LEU A 24 6.58 -1.33 6.36
CA LEU A 24 5.41 -0.47 6.60
C LEU A 24 5.48 0.83 5.80
N ARG A 25 6.67 1.44 5.67
CA ARG A 25 6.87 2.64 4.84
C ARG A 25 6.60 2.36 3.36
N HIS A 26 7.04 1.22 2.86
CA HIS A 26 6.78 0.81 1.49
C HIS A 26 5.29 0.50 1.25
N LEU A 27 4.63 -0.16 2.21
CA LEU A 27 3.19 -0.41 2.21
C LEU A 27 2.40 0.90 2.15
N LEU A 28 2.70 1.87 3.02
CA LEU A 28 2.04 3.17 3.01
C LEU A 28 2.25 3.92 1.68
N GLY A 29 3.45 3.87 1.11
CA GLY A 29 3.73 4.43 -0.22
C GLY A 29 2.87 3.78 -1.31
N ASN A 30 2.77 2.44 -1.30
CA ASN A 30 1.94 1.69 -2.25
C ASN A 30 0.45 2.00 -2.08
N VAL A 31 -0.05 2.12 -0.84
CA VAL A 31 -1.43 2.54 -0.55
C VAL A 31 -1.69 3.92 -1.15
N VAL A 32 -0.84 4.91 -0.85
CA VAL A 32 -1.06 6.30 -1.28
C VAL A 32 -1.02 6.41 -2.80
N ILE A 33 0.00 5.85 -3.45
CA ILE A 33 0.13 5.88 -4.91
C ILE A 33 -1.03 5.14 -5.57
N GLY A 34 -1.38 3.97 -5.05
CA GLY A 34 -2.44 3.17 -5.63
C GLY A 34 -3.83 3.77 -5.44
N LEU A 35 -4.11 4.39 -4.28
CA LEU A 35 -5.35 5.14 -4.06
C LEU A 35 -5.44 6.39 -4.95
N LEU A 36 -4.33 7.11 -5.15
CA LEU A 36 -4.26 8.24 -6.09
C LEU A 36 -4.57 7.79 -7.52
N LEU A 37 -4.02 6.67 -7.95
CA LEU A 37 -4.28 6.12 -9.27
C LEU A 37 -5.71 5.62 -9.40
N LEU A 38 -6.26 4.94 -8.39
CA LEU A 38 -7.66 4.55 -8.35
C LEU A 38 -8.59 5.76 -8.43
N TYR A 39 -8.27 6.83 -7.72
CA TYR A 39 -9.00 8.08 -7.82
C TYR A 39 -8.92 8.67 -9.24
N GLY A 40 -7.73 8.68 -9.85
CA GLY A 40 -7.54 9.10 -11.24
C GLY A 40 -8.32 8.25 -12.24
N VAL A 41 -8.30 6.93 -12.08
CA VAL A 41 -9.08 5.98 -12.89
C VAL A 41 -10.57 6.23 -12.69
N ASN A 42 -11.05 6.46 -11.48
CA ASN A 42 -12.46 6.74 -11.26
C ASN A 42 -12.89 8.10 -11.82
N HIS A 43 -11.99 9.10 -11.81
CA HIS A 43 -12.29 10.44 -12.30
C HIS A 43 -12.22 10.55 -13.84
N PHE A 44 -11.18 9.99 -14.44
CA PHE A 44 -10.95 10.05 -15.90
C PHE A 44 -11.43 8.82 -16.65
N GLY A 45 -11.63 7.70 -15.97
CA GLY A 45 -11.96 6.41 -16.60
C GLY A 45 -13.30 6.39 -17.32
N TYR A 46 -14.24 7.27 -16.94
CA TYR A 46 -15.46 7.50 -17.72
C TYR A 46 -15.17 7.84 -19.19
N LEU A 47 -14.09 8.58 -19.48
CA LEU A 47 -13.68 8.93 -20.85
C LEU A 47 -13.18 7.73 -21.66
N LEU A 48 -12.74 6.66 -20.97
CA LEU A 48 -12.20 5.43 -21.55
C LEU A 48 -13.18 4.24 -21.42
N GLY A 49 -14.39 4.46 -20.90
CA GLY A 49 -15.38 3.40 -20.65
C GLY A 49 -15.02 2.48 -19.47
N LEU A 50 -14.11 2.89 -18.58
CA LEU A 50 -13.76 2.14 -17.38
C LEU A 50 -14.84 2.31 -16.30
N ALA A 51 -15.15 1.24 -15.60
CA ALA A 51 -16.12 1.27 -14.52
C ALA A 51 -15.52 1.88 -13.25
N HIS A 52 -16.40 2.46 -12.42
CA HIS A 52 -16.02 3.04 -11.15
C HIS A 52 -15.67 1.95 -10.13
N VAL A 53 -14.44 1.95 -9.64
CA VAL A 53 -13.99 1.06 -8.58
C VAL A 53 -14.30 1.66 -7.21
N PRO A 54 -15.13 1.04 -6.35
CA PRO A 54 -15.45 1.57 -5.03
C PRO A 54 -14.23 1.56 -4.10
N ILE A 55 -13.88 2.73 -3.55
CA ILE A 55 -12.79 2.87 -2.58
C ILE A 55 -13.31 2.50 -1.19
N THR A 56 -13.16 1.22 -0.84
CA THR A 56 -13.50 0.65 0.47
C THR A 56 -12.24 0.21 1.23
N LEU A 57 -12.40 -0.14 2.51
CA LEU A 57 -11.32 -0.68 3.33
C LEU A 57 -10.63 -1.89 2.66
N ILE A 58 -11.41 -2.79 2.05
CA ILE A 58 -10.89 -4.00 1.38
C ILE A 58 -10.03 -3.61 0.18
N THR A 59 -10.54 -2.74 -0.70
CA THR A 59 -9.76 -2.28 -1.87
C THR A 59 -8.51 -1.52 -1.47
N GLY A 60 -8.56 -0.72 -0.39
CA GLY A 60 -7.40 -0.01 0.14
C GLY A 60 -6.32 -0.97 0.69
N ILE A 61 -6.73 -2.05 1.36
CA ILE A 61 -5.82 -3.09 1.84
C ILE A 61 -5.16 -3.83 0.66
N LEU A 62 -5.96 -4.23 -0.34
CA LEU A 62 -5.44 -4.91 -1.53
C LEU A 62 -4.41 -4.05 -2.26
N VAL A 63 -4.72 -2.76 -2.43
CA VAL A 63 -3.82 -1.79 -3.05
C VAL A 63 -2.60 -1.51 -2.18
N GLY A 64 -2.72 -1.54 -0.86
CA GLY A 64 -1.55 -1.41 0.02
C GLY A 64 -0.58 -2.56 -0.09
N ILE A 65 -1.11 -3.79 -0.07
CA ILE A 65 -0.31 -5.02 -0.10
C ILE A 65 0.33 -5.20 -1.48
N PHE A 66 -0.45 -5.03 -2.55
CA PHE A 66 -0.02 -5.36 -3.90
C PHE A 66 0.34 -4.15 -4.76
N GLY A 67 0.06 -2.92 -4.32
CA GLY A 67 0.40 -1.69 -5.04
C GLY A 67 -0.31 -1.56 -6.39
N LEU A 68 0.45 -1.14 -7.40
CA LEU A 68 -0.01 -0.92 -8.79
C LEU A 68 -0.69 -2.13 -9.43
N PRO A 69 -0.17 -3.38 -9.30
CA PRO A 69 -0.88 -4.57 -9.76
C PRO A 69 -2.32 -4.67 -9.28
N ALA A 70 -2.59 -4.38 -8.00
CA ALA A 70 -3.95 -4.43 -7.47
C ALA A 70 -4.86 -3.36 -8.10
N VAL A 71 -4.34 -2.15 -8.36
CA VAL A 71 -5.09 -1.09 -9.05
C VAL A 71 -5.55 -1.57 -10.43
N ALA A 72 -4.64 -2.17 -11.21
CA ALA A 72 -4.96 -2.67 -12.54
C ALA A 72 -5.98 -3.81 -12.50
N VAL A 73 -5.77 -4.80 -11.62
CA VAL A 73 -6.68 -5.95 -11.48
C VAL A 73 -8.07 -5.50 -11.01
N LEU A 74 -8.15 -4.62 -10.01
CA LEU A 74 -9.43 -4.09 -9.52
C LEU A 74 -10.15 -3.31 -10.62
N THR A 75 -9.45 -2.46 -11.36
CA THR A 75 -10.04 -1.70 -12.47
C THR A 75 -10.59 -2.61 -13.54
N LEU A 76 -9.84 -3.64 -13.95
CA LEU A 76 -10.30 -4.62 -14.93
C LEU A 76 -11.48 -5.43 -14.39
N PHE A 77 -11.40 -5.88 -13.13
CA PHE A 77 -12.45 -6.67 -12.50
C PHE A 77 -13.78 -5.93 -12.51
N TYR A 78 -13.83 -4.70 -11.98
CA TYR A 78 -15.06 -3.91 -11.96
C TYR A 78 -15.54 -3.44 -13.34
N THR A 79 -14.65 -3.41 -14.34
CA THR A 79 -15.02 -3.02 -15.71
C THR A 79 -15.61 -4.18 -16.52
N PHE A 80 -15.14 -5.41 -16.29
CA PHE A 80 -15.53 -6.57 -17.10
C PHE A 80 -16.46 -7.57 -16.39
N PHE A 81 -16.59 -7.50 -15.07
CA PHE A 81 -17.45 -8.36 -14.24
C PHE A 81 -18.40 -7.53 -13.38
#